data_AF-A0ABD5RAQ7-F1
#
_entry.id   AF-A0ABD5RAQ7-F1
#
_cell.length_a   1.000
_cell.length_b   1.000
_cell.length_c   1.000
_cell.angle_alpha   90.00
_cell.angle_beta   90.00
_cell.angle_gamma   90.00
#
_symmetry.space_group_name_H-M   'P 1'
#
loop_
_entity.id
_entity.type
_entity.pdbx_description
1 polymer ?
#
loop_
_entity_poly.entity_id
_entity_poly.type
_entity_poly.pdbx_seq_one_letter_code
_entity_poly.pdbx_strand_id
1 'polypeptide(L)'
;MTSTVLDAAVCLLLVSAGAVTLVTVPDAGGVAPEAGAGGDAVVGGVADADDPDRADALATTLTTATASVNYTLAPGARRANGTRVAFPHTDGPQFERTSRGTLAGLLVDATLAGIRVEGSRLDHTGDDFRRGVRARTLEAVGANTQVVAVWRPTAEGPVDGRVVVGPDPPADRSVHAAVVRAPTGFAGGHDSAWTTADGARPAEQATDETRAPDPAAGEERERLARRVAGAVVTGLLPPSETRFALHGDYPVSALTRHRYLRLAHLFGVDLDGSIAEDPAETNVTRATRLLTAGLADSLSQSFRQSASSPGVDGPEITVGRVRITVRTWGAS
;
A
#
# COMPACT_ATOMS: atom_id res chain seq x y z
N MET A 1 22.54 -1.60 -24.41
CA MET A 1 21.22 -2.20 -24.73
C MET A 1 21.08 -3.49 -23.95
N THR A 2 20.51 -3.40 -22.73
CA THR A 2 20.12 -4.53 -21.85
C THR A 2 19.16 -3.98 -20.77
N SER A 3 18.12 -3.26 -21.19
CA SER A 3 17.12 -2.62 -20.31
C SER A 3 15.71 -3.00 -20.74
N THR A 4 15.50 -4.28 -21.03
CA THR A 4 14.17 -4.84 -21.34
C THR A 4 13.78 -5.92 -20.32
N VAL A 5 14.74 -6.68 -19.78
CA VAL A 5 14.48 -7.65 -18.70
C VAL A 5 14.37 -6.96 -17.34
N LEU A 6 15.15 -5.90 -17.10
CA LEU A 6 15.04 -5.05 -15.90
C LEU A 6 13.77 -4.19 -15.92
N ASP A 7 13.42 -3.68 -17.10
CA ASP A 7 12.16 -2.93 -17.32
C ASP A 7 10.97 -3.88 -17.24
N ALA A 8 11.10 -5.15 -17.67
CA ALA A 8 10.09 -6.17 -17.42
C ALA A 8 10.00 -6.60 -15.95
N ALA A 9 11.09 -6.66 -15.18
CA ALA A 9 11.01 -7.03 -13.75
C ALA A 9 10.40 -5.91 -12.89
N VAL A 10 10.75 -4.64 -13.16
CA VAL A 10 10.15 -3.48 -12.48
C VAL A 10 8.76 -3.15 -13.04
N CYS A 11 8.53 -3.30 -14.36
CA CYS A 11 7.17 -3.25 -14.91
C CYS A 11 6.33 -4.41 -14.41
N LEU A 12 6.80 -5.65 -14.30
CA LEU A 12 5.97 -6.75 -13.75
C LEU A 12 5.70 -6.59 -12.24
N LEU A 13 6.62 -5.92 -11.50
CA LEU A 13 6.35 -5.43 -10.15
C LEU A 13 5.29 -4.31 -10.09
N LEU A 14 5.03 -3.63 -11.21
CA LEU A 14 4.06 -2.52 -11.32
C LEU A 14 2.81 -2.86 -12.19
N VAL A 15 2.83 -3.95 -12.99
CA VAL A 15 1.87 -4.27 -14.07
C VAL A 15 1.09 -5.56 -13.78
N SER A 16 1.27 -6.21 -12.63
CA SER A 16 0.37 -7.30 -12.19
C SER A 16 -1.03 -6.80 -11.74
N ALA A 17 -1.38 -5.55 -12.02
CA ALA A 17 -2.74 -5.01 -11.90
C ALA A 17 -3.48 -5.11 -13.25
N GLY A 18 -3.94 -6.32 -13.59
CA GLY A 18 -4.55 -6.59 -14.90
C GLY A 18 -5.72 -7.56 -14.86
N ALA A 19 -6.77 -7.24 -14.10
CA ALA A 19 -8.18 -7.53 -14.38
C ALA A 19 -9.02 -7.00 -13.21
N VAL A 20 -9.68 -5.85 -13.41
CA VAL A 20 -10.68 -5.34 -12.46
C VAL A 20 -12.01 -6.02 -12.79
N THR A 21 -12.44 -6.94 -11.94
CA THR A 21 -13.87 -7.28 -11.83
C THR A 21 -14.50 -6.27 -10.87
N LEU A 22 -15.40 -5.45 -11.42
CA LEU A 22 -16.20 -4.51 -10.66
C LEU A 22 -17.22 -5.30 -9.83
N VAL A 23 -17.11 -5.26 -8.50
CA VAL A 23 -18.22 -5.56 -7.60
C VAL A 23 -18.65 -4.23 -7.00
N THR A 24 -19.70 -3.66 -7.58
CA THR A 24 -20.51 -2.67 -6.88
C THR A 24 -21.27 -3.42 -5.78
N VAL A 25 -21.01 -3.09 -4.52
CA VAL A 25 -21.93 -3.45 -3.43
C VAL A 25 -22.89 -2.26 -3.34
N PRO A 26 -24.14 -2.37 -3.84
CA PRO A 26 -25.13 -1.36 -3.55
C PRO A 26 -25.38 -1.38 -2.05
N ASP A 27 -25.33 -0.20 -1.44
CA ASP A 27 -25.75 -0.03 -0.06
C ASP A 27 -27.26 -0.33 0.00
N ALA A 28 -27.63 -1.26 0.87
CA ALA A 28 -29.00 -1.70 1.03
C ALA A 28 -29.75 -0.66 1.87
N GLY A 29 -30.29 0.36 1.19
CA GLY A 29 -31.15 1.34 1.84
C GLY A 29 -31.54 2.50 0.93
N GLY A 30 -32.62 2.33 0.16
CA GLY A 30 -33.28 3.47 -0.51
C GLY A 30 -33.96 3.13 -1.83
N VAL A 31 -35.27 2.88 -1.73
CA VAL A 31 -36.35 2.99 -2.74
C VAL A 31 -35.94 3.14 -4.22
N ALA A 32 -36.32 2.15 -5.03
CA ALA A 32 -36.26 2.17 -6.49
C ALA A 32 -37.03 3.35 -7.12
N PRO A 33 -36.54 3.96 -8.22
CA PRO A 33 -37.38 4.69 -9.14
C PRO A 33 -37.55 3.94 -10.46
N GLU A 34 -38.77 4.00 -10.97
CA GLU A 34 -39.24 3.37 -12.20
C GLU A 34 -38.58 3.94 -13.45
N ALA A 35 -38.45 3.07 -14.46
CA ALA A 35 -37.96 3.39 -15.78
C ALA A 35 -38.90 4.35 -16.53
N GLY A 36 -38.42 5.55 -16.81
CA GLY A 36 -39.03 6.51 -17.74
C GLY A 36 -38.07 6.84 -18.87
N ALA A 37 -38.41 6.43 -20.09
CA ALA A 37 -37.70 6.76 -21.31
C ALA A 37 -37.87 8.24 -21.68
N GLY A 38 -36.79 8.90 -22.10
CA GLY A 38 -36.82 10.24 -22.68
C GLY A 38 -35.40 10.73 -22.96
N GLY A 39 -34.99 10.67 -24.23
CA GLY A 39 -33.71 11.21 -24.65
C GLY A 39 -33.72 12.74 -24.65
N ASP A 40 -32.60 13.33 -24.22
CA ASP A 40 -32.22 14.67 -24.66
C ASP A 40 -30.69 14.83 -24.64
N ALA A 41 -30.21 15.69 -25.53
CA ALA A 41 -28.83 15.86 -25.92
C ALA A 41 -27.93 16.33 -24.77
N VAL A 42 -26.76 15.69 -24.62
CA VAL A 42 -25.70 16.15 -23.73
C VAL A 42 -25.03 17.38 -24.36
N VAL A 43 -25.60 18.55 -24.08
CA VAL A 43 -24.89 19.83 -24.13
C VAL A 43 -23.93 19.84 -22.95
N GLY A 44 -22.65 20.14 -23.21
CA GLY A 44 -21.59 20.19 -22.21
C GLY A 44 -21.93 21.15 -21.07
N GLY A 45 -22.48 20.60 -19.98
CA GLY A 45 -22.68 21.28 -18.72
C GLY A 45 -21.40 21.23 -17.90
N VAL A 46 -20.99 22.38 -17.37
CA VAL A 46 -19.96 22.48 -16.33
C VAL A 46 -20.47 21.66 -15.15
N ALA A 47 -19.81 20.52 -14.86
CA ALA A 47 -20.25 19.61 -13.81
C ALA A 47 -20.45 20.39 -12.50
N ASP A 48 -21.68 20.36 -11.98
CA ASP A 48 -22.07 21.07 -10.77
C ASP A 48 -21.21 20.57 -9.60
N ALA A 49 -20.81 21.47 -8.71
CA ALA A 49 -19.89 21.12 -7.64
C ALA A 49 -20.57 20.27 -6.54
N ASP A 50 -21.90 20.34 -6.46
CA ASP A 50 -22.76 19.57 -5.55
C ASP A 50 -23.42 18.34 -6.21
N ASP A 51 -22.94 17.94 -7.39
CA ASP A 51 -23.41 16.71 -8.05
C ASP A 51 -23.06 15.47 -7.19
N PRO A 52 -24.06 14.69 -6.71
CA PRO A 52 -23.82 13.52 -5.87
C PRO A 52 -22.97 12.46 -6.57
N ASP A 53 -23.01 12.39 -7.90
CA ASP A 53 -22.29 11.40 -8.69
C ASP A 53 -20.86 11.84 -9.05
N ARG A 54 -20.46 13.07 -8.67
CA ARG A 54 -19.14 13.63 -8.98
C ARG A 54 -18.00 12.79 -8.41
N ALA A 55 -18.16 12.31 -7.17
CA ALA A 55 -17.13 11.48 -6.52
C ALA A 55 -16.92 10.16 -7.28
N ASP A 56 -17.99 9.54 -7.78
CA ASP A 56 -17.96 8.31 -8.57
C ASP A 56 -17.39 8.53 -9.98
N ALA A 57 -17.74 9.64 -10.63
CA ALA A 57 -17.16 10.04 -11.90
C ALA A 57 -15.63 10.27 -11.79
N LEU A 58 -15.17 10.92 -10.72
CA LEU A 58 -13.74 11.11 -10.45
C LEU A 58 -13.05 9.81 -10.06
N ALA A 59 -13.69 8.93 -9.29
CA ALA A 59 -13.18 7.59 -9.01
C ALA A 59 -12.96 6.79 -10.31
N THR A 60 -13.92 6.85 -11.25
CA THR A 60 -13.81 6.26 -12.59
C THR A 60 -12.69 6.91 -13.41
N THR A 61 -12.51 8.23 -13.28
CA THR A 61 -11.40 8.95 -13.92
C THR A 61 -10.06 8.45 -13.39
N LEU A 62 -9.91 8.22 -12.09
CA LEU A 62 -8.65 7.72 -11.51
C LEU A 62 -8.29 6.32 -12.04
N THR A 63 -9.27 5.45 -12.27
CA THR A 63 -9.01 4.08 -12.74
C THR A 63 -8.74 4.00 -14.24
N THR A 64 -9.16 5.00 -15.02
CA THR A 64 -9.06 4.99 -16.50
C THR A 64 -8.00 5.96 -17.04
N ALA A 65 -7.81 7.11 -16.40
CA ALA A 65 -6.83 8.10 -16.82
C ALA A 65 -5.41 7.61 -16.58
N THR A 66 -4.58 7.68 -17.61
CA THR A 66 -3.18 7.27 -17.56
C THR A 66 -2.24 8.45 -17.48
N ALA A 67 -1.12 8.29 -16.78
CA ALA A 67 -0.10 9.32 -16.66
C ALA A 67 1.31 8.72 -16.68
N SER A 68 2.29 9.59 -16.95
CA SER A 68 3.72 9.28 -16.83
C SER A 68 4.33 10.22 -15.79
N VAL A 69 5.07 9.65 -14.84
CA VAL A 69 5.78 10.40 -13.80
C VAL A 69 7.28 10.13 -13.97
N ASN A 70 8.03 11.18 -14.26
CA ASN A 70 9.48 11.17 -14.21
C ASN A 70 9.90 11.59 -12.81
N TYR A 71 10.87 10.90 -12.23
CA TYR A 71 11.33 11.17 -10.88
C TYR A 71 12.77 10.70 -10.69
N THR A 72 13.42 11.24 -9.66
CA THR A 72 14.78 10.87 -9.29
C THR A 72 14.85 10.23 -7.90
N LEU A 73 15.68 9.18 -7.78
CA LEU A 73 15.95 8.50 -6.50
C LEU A 73 17.04 9.21 -5.67
N ALA A 74 17.75 10.17 -6.28
CA ALA A 74 18.96 10.80 -5.73
C ALA A 74 18.75 11.48 -4.36
N PRO A 75 17.67 12.25 -4.11
CA PRO A 75 17.46 12.88 -2.81
C PRO A 75 17.36 11.89 -1.66
N GLY A 76 16.71 10.74 -1.88
CA GLY A 76 16.60 9.68 -0.88
C GLY A 76 17.94 8.98 -0.63
N ALA A 77 18.69 8.68 -1.69
CA ALA A 77 20.02 8.08 -1.59
C ALA A 77 21.00 8.99 -0.81
N ARG A 78 20.97 10.31 -1.07
CA ARG A 78 21.77 11.28 -0.31
C ARG A 78 21.45 11.29 1.18
N ARG A 79 20.17 11.15 1.55
CA ARG A 79 19.76 11.04 2.97
C ARG A 79 20.20 9.73 3.60
N ALA A 80 20.20 8.64 2.83
CA ALA A 80 20.61 7.32 3.30
C ALA A 80 22.13 7.18 3.48
N ASN A 81 22.91 8.05 2.82
CA ASN A 81 24.36 8.01 2.81
C ASN A 81 24.93 8.11 4.23
N GLY A 82 25.87 7.22 4.56
CA GLY A 82 26.54 7.20 5.86
C GLY A 82 25.71 6.63 7.02
N THR A 83 24.45 6.24 6.81
CA THR A 83 23.65 5.60 7.88
C THR A 83 23.92 4.10 7.96
N ARG A 84 24.03 3.42 6.80
CA ARG A 84 24.20 1.95 6.67
C ARG A 84 24.88 1.52 5.37
N VAL A 85 24.73 2.32 4.31
CA VAL A 85 25.28 2.09 2.98
C VAL A 85 25.81 3.42 2.46
N ALA A 86 26.94 3.38 1.75
CA ALA A 86 27.52 4.55 1.11
C ALA A 86 26.90 4.81 -0.27
N PHE A 87 26.63 6.07 -0.56
CA PHE A 87 26.18 6.55 -1.87
C PHE A 87 27.12 7.65 -2.35
N PRO A 88 28.31 7.30 -2.90
CA PRO A 88 29.34 8.27 -3.23
C PRO A 88 28.95 9.22 -4.36
N HIS A 89 28.07 8.78 -5.27
CA HIS A 89 27.65 9.58 -6.43
C HIS A 89 26.15 9.46 -6.67
N THR A 90 25.38 10.54 -6.56
CA THR A 90 23.92 10.50 -6.72
C THR A 90 23.37 11.26 -7.92
N ASP A 91 24.23 11.97 -8.66
CA ASP A 91 23.79 12.94 -9.67
C ASP A 91 23.78 12.38 -11.10
N GLY A 92 23.89 11.05 -11.26
CA GLY A 92 23.95 10.40 -12.55
C GLY A 92 22.58 9.89 -13.05
N PRO A 93 22.45 9.65 -14.38
CA PRO A 93 21.20 9.20 -15.00
C PRO A 93 20.70 7.86 -14.45
N GLN A 94 21.57 7.07 -13.84
CA GLN A 94 21.21 5.83 -13.15
C GLN A 94 20.29 6.03 -11.93
N PHE A 95 20.05 7.26 -11.48
CA PHE A 95 19.04 7.61 -10.46
C PHE A 95 17.71 8.08 -11.05
N GLU A 96 17.65 8.40 -12.34
CA GLU A 96 16.45 8.87 -13.03
C GLU A 96 15.54 7.70 -13.39
N ARG A 97 14.24 7.86 -13.17
CA ARG A 97 13.22 6.84 -13.40
C ARG A 97 11.99 7.45 -14.04
N THR A 98 11.25 6.59 -14.73
CA THR A 98 9.93 6.90 -15.27
C THR A 98 8.98 5.78 -14.91
N SER A 99 7.82 6.12 -14.36
CA SER A 99 6.73 5.17 -14.10
C SER A 99 5.48 5.61 -14.87
N ARG A 100 4.73 4.65 -15.38
CA ARG A 100 3.51 4.86 -16.19
C ARG A 100 2.42 3.92 -15.72
N GLY A 101 1.18 4.39 -15.76
CA GLY A 101 0.02 3.59 -15.37
C GLY A 101 -1.22 4.45 -15.25
N THR A 102 -2.30 3.85 -14.75
CA THR A 102 -3.50 4.59 -14.36
C THR A 102 -3.19 5.45 -13.12
N LEU A 103 -3.93 6.54 -12.91
CA LEU A 103 -3.73 7.35 -11.69
C LEU A 103 -3.99 6.54 -10.41
N ALA A 104 -4.96 5.63 -10.44
CA ALA A 104 -5.20 4.69 -9.34
C ALA A 104 -3.98 3.79 -9.09
N GLY A 105 -3.38 3.20 -10.13
CA GLY A 105 -2.16 2.39 -10.01
C GLY A 105 -0.98 3.21 -9.48
N LEU A 106 -0.76 4.39 -10.03
CA LEU A 106 0.30 5.30 -9.56
C LEU A 106 0.09 5.74 -8.09
N LEU A 107 -1.16 5.90 -7.65
CA LEU A 107 -1.49 6.16 -6.24
C LEU A 107 -1.20 4.97 -5.34
N VAL A 108 -1.42 3.73 -5.81
CA VAL A 108 -0.99 2.51 -5.12
C VAL A 108 0.52 2.53 -4.95
N ASP A 109 1.26 2.70 -6.04
CA ASP A 109 2.72 2.71 -6.02
C ASP A 109 3.25 3.82 -5.11
N ALA A 110 2.65 5.02 -5.16
CA ALA A 110 3.03 6.14 -4.31
C ALA A 110 2.73 5.89 -2.83
N THR A 111 1.70 5.09 -2.54
CA THR A 111 1.36 4.65 -1.19
C THR A 111 2.41 3.68 -0.67
N LEU A 112 2.81 2.70 -1.48
CA LEU A 112 3.82 1.69 -1.14
C LEU A 112 5.25 2.27 -1.11
N ALA A 113 5.57 3.27 -1.94
CA ALA A 113 6.81 4.04 -1.88
C ALA A 113 6.90 4.96 -0.64
N GLY A 114 5.80 5.07 0.11
CA GLY A 114 5.67 5.89 1.30
C GLY A 114 5.56 5.10 2.61
N ILE A 115 5.93 3.81 2.60
CA ILE A 115 5.71 2.93 3.74
C ILE A 115 6.39 3.42 5.00
N ARG A 116 5.67 3.24 6.10
CA ARG A 116 6.12 3.45 7.46
C ARG A 116 6.07 2.15 8.23
N VAL A 117 7.01 2.01 9.14
CA VAL A 117 7.05 0.99 10.18
C VAL A 117 7.11 1.75 11.51
N GLU A 118 6.11 1.57 12.37
CA GLU A 118 5.96 2.27 13.64
C GLU A 118 6.06 3.80 13.49
N GLY A 119 5.38 4.34 12.48
CA GLY A 119 5.40 5.77 12.13
C GLY A 119 6.70 6.25 11.48
N SER A 120 7.78 5.47 11.54
CA SER A 120 9.06 5.78 10.93
C SER A 120 9.08 5.39 9.46
N ARG A 121 9.55 6.30 8.60
CA ARG A 121 9.61 6.00 7.17
C ARG A 121 10.67 4.95 6.86
N LEU A 122 10.30 4.01 5.99
CA LEU A 122 11.21 3.00 5.48
C LEU A 122 12.37 3.67 4.74
N ASP A 123 12.10 4.37 3.65
CA ASP A 123 13.10 5.15 2.94
C ASP A 123 12.49 6.42 2.28
N HIS A 124 13.38 7.27 1.77
CA HIS A 124 13.05 8.55 1.13
C HIS A 124 13.26 8.54 -0.39
N THR A 125 13.55 7.38 -0.99
CA THR A 125 13.90 7.29 -2.41
C THR A 125 12.70 7.55 -3.31
N GLY A 126 11.50 7.18 -2.84
CA GLY A 126 10.23 7.46 -3.51
C GLY A 126 9.63 8.85 -3.28
N ASP A 127 10.33 9.78 -2.59
CA ASP A 127 9.75 11.10 -2.27
C ASP A 127 9.41 11.92 -3.51
N ASP A 128 10.27 11.87 -4.52
CA ASP A 128 10.05 12.60 -5.75
C ASP A 128 8.94 11.99 -6.60
N PHE A 129 8.88 10.66 -6.68
CA PHE A 129 7.77 9.93 -7.29
C PHE A 129 6.43 10.29 -6.67
N ARG A 130 6.34 10.26 -5.32
CA ARG A 130 5.10 10.59 -4.60
C ARG A 130 4.64 12.02 -4.84
N ARG A 131 5.57 12.96 -4.94
CA ARG A 131 5.26 14.36 -5.27
C ARG A 131 4.75 14.47 -6.71
N GLY A 132 5.39 13.78 -7.66
CA GLY A 132 4.95 13.74 -9.06
C GLY A 132 3.54 13.15 -9.22
N VAL A 133 3.25 12.03 -8.56
CA VAL A 133 1.90 11.42 -8.55
C VAL A 133 0.87 12.38 -7.96
N ARG A 134 1.15 13.02 -6.83
CA ARG A 134 0.25 14.02 -6.22
C ARG A 134 -0.09 15.16 -7.16
N ALA A 135 0.91 15.70 -7.87
CA ALA A 135 0.71 16.76 -8.84
C ALA A 135 -0.21 16.31 -9.98
N ARG A 136 0.08 15.15 -10.60
CA ARG A 136 -0.74 14.60 -11.70
C ARG A 136 -2.16 14.27 -11.27
N THR A 137 -2.34 13.71 -10.07
CA THR A 137 -3.67 13.42 -9.54
C THR A 137 -4.44 14.72 -9.29
N LEU A 138 -3.82 15.74 -8.68
CA LEU A 138 -4.48 17.03 -8.42
C LEU A 138 -4.90 17.73 -9.71
N GLU A 139 -4.05 17.70 -10.75
CA GLU A 139 -4.38 18.19 -12.09
C GLU A 139 -5.62 17.49 -12.68
N ALA A 140 -5.79 16.20 -12.43
CA ALA A 140 -6.91 15.43 -12.97
C ALA A 140 -8.23 15.62 -12.18
N VAL A 141 -8.17 15.84 -10.87
CA VAL A 141 -9.38 15.86 -10.00
C VAL A 141 -9.83 17.26 -9.59
N GLY A 142 -9.00 18.29 -9.75
CA GLY A 142 -9.33 19.68 -9.41
C GLY A 142 -9.23 20.04 -7.91
N ALA A 143 -9.55 21.29 -7.58
CA ALA A 143 -9.26 21.90 -6.28
C ALA A 143 -10.25 21.56 -5.15
N ASN A 144 -11.50 21.22 -5.46
CA ASN A 144 -12.54 20.86 -4.47
C ASN A 144 -12.64 19.34 -4.27
N THR A 145 -11.50 18.66 -4.36
CA THR A 145 -11.41 17.22 -4.27
C THR A 145 -10.27 16.83 -3.34
N GLN A 146 -10.53 15.87 -2.47
CA GLN A 146 -9.50 15.17 -1.71
C GLN A 146 -9.44 13.71 -2.15
N VAL A 147 -8.24 13.22 -2.47
CA VAL A 147 -8.00 11.80 -2.72
C VAL A 147 -7.09 11.24 -1.65
N VAL A 148 -7.56 10.24 -0.91
CA VAL A 148 -6.81 9.60 0.17
C VAL A 148 -6.61 8.13 -0.17
N ALA A 149 -5.36 7.75 -0.47
CA ALA A 149 -4.96 6.37 -0.64
C ALA A 149 -4.33 5.84 0.65
N VAL A 150 -4.86 4.75 1.18
CA VAL A 150 -4.38 4.12 2.41
C VAL A 150 -4.15 2.63 2.18
N TRP A 151 -3.01 2.15 2.63
CA TRP A 151 -2.68 0.74 2.70
C TRP A 151 -2.32 0.39 4.13
N ARG A 152 -3.04 -0.58 4.72
CA ARG A 152 -2.82 -1.06 6.08
C ARG A 152 -3.08 -2.56 6.12
N PRO A 153 -2.03 -3.41 6.17
CA PRO A 153 -2.18 -4.86 6.26
C PRO A 153 -3.16 -5.30 7.34
N THR A 154 -3.16 -4.59 8.47
CA THR A 154 -4.02 -4.78 9.63
C THR A 154 -4.34 -3.41 10.24
N ALA A 155 -5.48 -3.27 10.93
CA ALA A 155 -5.94 -1.98 11.46
C ALA A 155 -4.96 -1.34 12.47
N GLU A 156 -4.36 -2.16 13.34
CA GLU A 156 -3.43 -1.74 14.41
C GLU A 156 -2.00 -2.25 14.18
N GLY A 157 -1.67 -2.60 12.93
CA GLY A 157 -0.35 -3.11 12.56
C GLY A 157 0.74 -2.05 12.60
N PRO A 158 2.00 -2.48 12.75
CA PRO A 158 3.14 -1.56 12.74
C PRO A 158 3.42 -0.98 11.35
N VAL A 159 2.87 -1.55 10.28
CA VAL A 159 3.17 -1.16 8.90
C VAL A 159 1.98 -0.44 8.27
N ASP A 160 2.22 0.75 7.71
CA ASP A 160 1.20 1.49 6.97
C ASP A 160 1.78 2.25 5.77
N GLY A 161 0.92 2.57 4.81
CA GLY A 161 1.19 3.48 3.70
C GLY A 161 0.04 4.47 3.54
N ARG A 162 0.37 5.74 3.26
CA ARG A 162 -0.65 6.76 3.01
C ARG A 162 -0.19 7.83 2.01
N VAL A 163 -1.08 8.19 1.10
CA VAL A 163 -0.99 9.38 0.23
C VAL A 163 -2.29 10.17 0.33
N VAL A 164 -2.18 11.50 0.36
CA VAL A 164 -3.30 12.44 0.40
C VAL A 164 -3.09 13.46 -0.72
N VAL A 165 -4.05 13.68 -1.58
CA VAL A 165 -3.99 14.66 -2.67
C VAL A 165 -5.11 15.66 -2.45
N GLY A 166 -4.83 16.95 -2.63
CA GLY A 166 -5.81 18.02 -2.41
C GLY A 166 -5.95 18.43 -0.94
N PRO A 167 -6.72 19.49 -0.67
CA PRO A 167 -6.98 20.00 0.67
C PRO A 167 -7.93 19.08 1.45
N ASP A 168 -8.09 19.35 2.74
CA ASP A 168 -9.15 18.74 3.54
C ASP A 168 -10.52 19.36 3.20
N PRO A 169 -11.61 18.58 3.25
CA PRO A 169 -12.95 19.13 3.03
C PRO A 169 -13.28 20.19 4.09
N PRO A 170 -13.91 21.32 3.71
CA PRO A 170 -14.43 22.30 4.67
C PRO A 170 -15.44 21.65 5.63
N ALA A 171 -15.45 22.08 6.89
CA ALA A 171 -16.29 21.48 7.93
C ALA A 171 -17.79 21.81 7.80
N ASP A 172 -18.13 22.85 7.04
CA ASP A 172 -19.47 23.39 6.83
C ASP A 172 -20.12 22.94 5.52
N ARG A 173 -19.46 22.07 4.75
CA ARG A 173 -19.92 21.63 3.43
C ARG A 173 -20.31 20.15 3.43
N SER A 174 -21.35 19.83 2.67
CA SER A 174 -21.69 18.44 2.35
C SER A 174 -20.56 17.81 1.54
N VAL A 175 -20.16 16.60 1.92
CA VAL A 175 -19.08 15.85 1.28
C VAL A 175 -19.66 14.58 0.65
N HIS A 176 -19.46 14.42 -0.65
CA HIS A 176 -19.72 13.17 -1.35
C HIS A 176 -18.44 12.36 -1.43
N ALA A 177 -18.54 11.03 -1.29
CA ALA A 177 -17.36 10.17 -1.27
C ALA A 177 -17.57 8.87 -2.05
N ALA A 178 -16.56 8.51 -2.83
CA ALA A 178 -16.48 7.24 -3.55
C ALA A 178 -15.21 6.49 -3.14
N VAL A 179 -15.26 5.16 -3.18
CA VAL A 179 -14.14 4.30 -2.77
C VAL A 179 -13.74 3.34 -3.89
N VAL A 180 -12.47 3.40 -4.28
CA VAL A 180 -11.83 2.44 -5.18
C VAL A 180 -10.90 1.54 -4.36
N ARG A 181 -10.99 0.23 -4.57
CA ARG A 181 -10.03 -0.74 -4.02
C ARG A 181 -9.11 -1.20 -5.13
N ALA A 182 -7.85 -0.79 -5.08
CA ALA A 182 -6.86 -1.11 -6.10
C ALA A 182 -5.89 -2.19 -5.60
N PRO A 183 -5.49 -3.16 -6.44
CA PRO A 183 -4.56 -4.21 -6.05
C PRO A 183 -3.16 -3.64 -5.80
N THR A 184 -2.46 -4.22 -4.82
CA THR A 184 -1.06 -3.87 -4.49
C THR A 184 -0.03 -4.64 -5.32
N GLY A 185 -0.45 -5.68 -6.05
CA GLY A 185 0.45 -6.62 -6.73
C GLY A 185 1.15 -7.62 -5.80
N PHE A 186 0.89 -7.59 -4.48
CA PHE A 186 1.51 -8.52 -3.54
C PHE A 186 0.96 -9.94 -3.75
N ALA A 187 1.86 -10.90 -3.98
CA ALA A 187 1.51 -12.31 -4.12
C ALA A 187 0.79 -12.82 -2.86
N GLY A 188 -0.36 -13.51 -3.05
CA GLY A 188 -1.22 -13.98 -1.96
C GLY A 188 -2.37 -13.04 -1.57
N GLY A 189 -2.53 -11.91 -2.26
CA GLY A 189 -3.60 -10.94 -2.06
C GLY A 189 -4.85 -11.11 -2.92
N HIS A 190 -4.91 -12.11 -3.81
CA HIS A 190 -6.14 -12.43 -4.54
C HIS A 190 -7.15 -13.05 -3.56
N ASP A 191 -8.14 -12.26 -3.16
CA ASP A 191 -9.39 -12.63 -2.48
C ASP A 191 -9.32 -13.50 -1.21
N SER A 192 -8.15 -13.75 -0.65
CA SER A 192 -8.05 -14.39 0.66
C SER A 192 -8.39 -13.35 1.73
N ALA A 193 -9.68 -13.25 2.06
CA ALA A 193 -10.11 -12.71 3.33
C ALA A 193 -9.46 -13.59 4.42
N TRP A 194 -8.28 -13.17 4.87
CA TRP A 194 -7.59 -13.81 5.98
C TRP A 194 -8.37 -13.45 7.25
N THR A 195 -9.48 -14.12 7.49
CA THR A 195 -10.20 -13.97 8.75
C THR A 195 -9.71 -15.05 9.72
N THR A 196 -9.82 -14.77 11.00
CA THR A 196 -9.79 -15.79 12.06
C THR A 196 -11.03 -16.72 12.00
N ALA A 197 -11.88 -16.60 10.97
CA ALA A 197 -13.25 -17.10 10.96
C ALA A 197 -13.45 -18.53 10.42
N ASP A 198 -12.41 -19.36 10.42
CA ASP A 198 -12.61 -20.83 10.38
C ASP A 198 -12.73 -21.44 11.79
N GLY A 199 -12.73 -20.63 12.87
CA GLY A 199 -12.82 -21.16 14.25
C GLY A 199 -13.48 -20.27 15.32
N ALA A 200 -13.66 -18.97 15.10
CA ALA A 200 -14.25 -18.11 16.12
C ALA A 200 -15.79 -18.19 16.12
N ARG A 201 -16.36 -19.14 16.88
CA ARG A 201 -17.74 -19.01 17.34
C ARG A 201 -17.89 -17.67 18.07
N PRO A 202 -18.96 -16.88 17.83
CA PRO A 202 -19.26 -15.73 18.67
C PRO A 202 -19.30 -16.20 20.12
N ALA A 203 -18.48 -15.60 20.97
CA ALA A 203 -18.57 -15.78 22.41
C ALA A 203 -19.81 -15.03 22.91
N GLU A 204 -20.99 -15.44 22.47
CA GLU A 204 -22.23 -15.10 23.14
C GLU A 204 -22.30 -15.99 24.39
N GLN A 205 -22.14 -15.35 25.55
CA GLN A 205 -22.30 -15.88 26.90
C GLN A 205 -21.09 -16.62 27.50
N ALA A 206 -20.11 -15.86 28.00
CA ALA A 206 -19.27 -16.30 29.11
C ALA A 206 -19.00 -15.11 30.05
N THR A 207 -19.87 -14.91 31.02
CA THR A 207 -19.71 -14.00 32.16
C THR A 207 -18.75 -14.57 33.23
N ASP A 208 -17.62 -15.15 32.81
CA ASP A 208 -16.66 -15.74 33.76
C ASP A 208 -15.26 -15.20 33.48
N GLU A 209 -14.89 -14.19 34.27
CA GLU A 209 -13.61 -13.44 34.21
C GLU A 209 -12.38 -14.31 34.54
N THR A 210 -12.55 -15.60 34.80
CA THR A 210 -11.48 -16.53 35.23
C THR A 210 -11.06 -17.54 34.16
N ARG A 211 -11.59 -17.46 32.94
CA ARG A 211 -11.21 -18.42 31.88
C ARG A 211 -9.82 -18.11 31.33
N ALA A 212 -8.87 -19.03 31.55
CA ALA A 212 -7.55 -18.97 30.94
C ALA A 212 -7.67 -18.78 29.41
N PRO A 213 -6.79 -18.00 28.77
CA PRO A 213 -6.83 -17.78 27.32
C PRO A 213 -6.80 -19.13 26.59
N ASP A 214 -7.69 -19.32 25.61
CA ASP A 214 -7.70 -20.52 24.78
C ASP A 214 -6.34 -20.63 24.03
N PRO A 215 -5.53 -21.67 24.30
CA PRO A 215 -4.24 -21.84 23.63
C PRO A 215 -4.40 -22.01 22.11
N ALA A 216 -5.50 -22.59 21.64
CA ALA A 216 -5.76 -22.75 20.21
C ALA A 216 -5.94 -21.40 19.51
N ALA A 217 -6.68 -20.47 20.13
CA ALA A 217 -6.82 -19.10 19.64
C ALA A 217 -5.49 -18.33 19.65
N GLY A 218 -4.56 -18.67 20.55
CA GLY A 218 -3.18 -18.18 20.52
C GLY A 218 -2.41 -18.63 19.27
N GLU A 219 -2.41 -19.93 19.01
CA GLU A 219 -1.72 -20.51 17.85
C GLU A 219 -2.28 -20.02 16.51
N GLU A 220 -3.59 -19.89 16.39
CA GLU A 220 -4.25 -19.40 15.17
C GLU A 220 -3.82 -17.96 14.82
N ARG A 221 -3.77 -17.08 15.84
CA ARG A 221 -3.29 -15.70 15.66
C ARG A 221 -1.82 -15.64 15.25
N GLU A 222 -0.99 -16.50 15.84
CA GLU A 222 0.43 -16.56 15.49
C GLU A 222 0.62 -17.08 14.05
N ARG A 223 -0.15 -18.08 13.63
CA ARG A 223 -0.19 -18.56 12.24
C ARG A 223 -0.67 -17.45 11.29
N LEU A 224 -1.68 -16.69 11.67
CA LEU A 224 -2.19 -15.55 10.91
C LEU A 224 -1.12 -14.45 10.76
N ALA A 225 -0.47 -14.06 11.86
CA ALA A 225 0.60 -13.08 11.88
C ALA A 225 1.76 -13.49 10.96
N ARG A 226 2.18 -14.76 10.99
CA ARG A 226 3.20 -15.29 10.07
C ARG A 226 2.80 -15.19 8.60
N ARG A 227 1.54 -15.46 8.26
CA ARG A 227 1.04 -15.38 6.87
C ARG A 227 0.97 -13.94 6.38
N VAL A 228 0.46 -13.03 7.20
CA VAL A 228 0.45 -11.59 6.90
C VAL A 228 1.87 -11.05 6.75
N ALA A 229 2.76 -11.37 7.70
CA ALA A 229 4.15 -10.96 7.66
C ALA A 229 4.85 -11.47 6.39
N GLY A 230 4.64 -12.74 6.04
CA GLY A 230 5.18 -13.33 4.82
C GLY A 230 4.71 -12.59 3.57
N ALA A 231 3.40 -12.33 3.44
CA ALA A 231 2.84 -11.61 2.30
C ALA A 231 3.36 -10.17 2.21
N VAL A 232 3.48 -9.45 3.34
CA VAL A 232 4.03 -8.09 3.39
C VAL A 232 5.52 -8.09 3.01
N VAL A 233 6.35 -8.93 3.64
CA VAL A 233 7.80 -8.93 3.38
C VAL A 233 8.09 -9.39 1.95
N THR A 234 7.40 -10.42 1.44
CA THR A 234 7.56 -10.85 0.04
C THR A 234 7.07 -9.79 -0.94
N GLY A 235 6.01 -9.04 -0.63
CA GLY A 235 5.56 -7.90 -1.44
C GLY A 235 6.55 -6.74 -1.47
N LEU A 236 7.18 -6.43 -0.33
CA LEU A 236 8.14 -5.33 -0.21
C LEU A 236 9.54 -5.67 -0.70
N LEU A 237 9.93 -6.93 -0.53
CA LEU A 237 11.22 -7.49 -0.90
C LEU A 237 11.01 -8.81 -1.66
N PRO A 238 10.54 -8.74 -2.91
CA PRO A 238 10.38 -9.91 -3.76
C PRO A 238 11.73 -10.64 -3.88
N PRO A 239 11.85 -11.91 -3.44
CA PRO A 239 13.14 -12.53 -3.21
C PRO A 239 13.93 -12.76 -4.50
N SER A 240 13.26 -13.06 -5.60
CA SER A 240 13.91 -13.26 -6.91
C SER A 240 14.49 -11.95 -7.43
N GLU A 241 13.68 -10.90 -7.45
CA GLU A 241 14.00 -9.58 -7.99
C GLU A 241 15.04 -8.89 -7.12
N THR A 242 14.90 -8.95 -5.80
CA THR A 242 15.88 -8.37 -4.88
C THR A 242 17.22 -9.10 -4.92
N ARG A 243 17.24 -10.42 -5.16
CA ARG A 243 18.49 -11.16 -5.42
C ARG A 243 19.18 -10.62 -6.66
N PHE A 244 18.49 -10.46 -7.78
CA PHE A 244 19.07 -9.87 -8.99
C PHE A 244 19.53 -8.43 -8.75
N ALA A 245 18.74 -7.62 -8.04
CA ALA A 245 19.06 -6.24 -7.73
C ALA A 245 20.33 -6.11 -6.87
N LEU A 246 20.53 -6.99 -5.89
CA LEU A 246 21.74 -7.01 -5.05
C LEU A 246 23.00 -7.41 -5.82
N HIS A 247 22.87 -8.23 -6.87
CA HIS A 247 23.99 -8.58 -7.77
C HIS A 247 24.16 -7.57 -8.93
N GLY A 248 23.26 -6.59 -9.04
CA GLY A 248 23.27 -5.61 -10.11
C GLY A 248 24.21 -4.43 -9.85
N ASP A 249 24.25 -3.54 -10.82
CA ASP A 249 25.08 -2.36 -10.76
C ASP A 249 24.56 -1.29 -9.78
N TYR A 250 25.47 -0.43 -9.36
CA TYR A 250 25.13 0.79 -8.65
C TYR A 250 24.16 1.65 -9.50
N PRO A 251 23.10 2.23 -8.90
CA PRO A 251 22.82 2.33 -7.47
C PRO A 251 21.85 1.26 -6.96
N VAL A 252 21.40 0.36 -7.83
CA VAL A 252 20.30 -0.58 -7.54
C VAL A 252 20.69 -1.55 -6.42
N SER A 253 21.91 -2.09 -6.46
CA SER A 253 22.44 -2.96 -5.40
C SER A 253 22.54 -2.23 -4.06
N ALA A 254 23.10 -1.02 -4.06
CA ALA A 254 23.24 -0.19 -2.86
C ALA A 254 21.88 0.20 -2.25
N LEU A 255 20.91 0.58 -3.08
CA LEU A 255 19.55 0.92 -2.64
C LEU A 255 18.82 -0.31 -2.06
N THR A 256 18.94 -1.47 -2.72
CA THR A 256 18.33 -2.71 -2.25
C THR A 256 18.94 -3.14 -0.92
N ARG A 257 20.28 -3.09 -0.81
CA ARG A 257 21.00 -3.35 0.45
C ARG A 257 20.53 -2.43 1.57
N HIS A 258 20.46 -1.12 1.29
CA HIS A 258 19.97 -0.13 2.26
C HIS A 258 18.57 -0.48 2.76
N ARG A 259 17.66 -0.87 1.86
CA ARG A 259 16.28 -1.23 2.19
C ARG A 259 16.20 -2.44 3.12
N TYR A 260 16.98 -3.50 2.87
CA TYR A 260 17.06 -4.65 3.78
C TYR A 260 17.56 -4.26 5.17
N LEU A 261 18.70 -3.56 5.25
CA LEU A 261 19.30 -3.18 6.53
C LEU A 261 18.42 -2.20 7.32
N ARG A 262 17.65 -1.38 6.61
CA ARG A 262 16.70 -0.44 7.22
C ARG A 262 15.46 -1.15 7.74
N LEU A 263 14.90 -2.11 7.00
CA LEU A 263 13.80 -2.95 7.50
C LEU A 263 14.24 -3.77 8.72
N ALA A 264 15.43 -4.36 8.67
CA ALA A 264 15.99 -5.11 9.80
C ALA A 264 16.06 -4.25 11.06
N HIS A 265 16.58 -3.02 10.94
CA HIS A 265 16.60 -2.07 12.04
C HIS A 265 15.19 -1.70 12.55
N LEU A 266 14.24 -1.44 11.64
CA LEU A 266 12.88 -1.07 12.02
C LEU A 266 12.10 -2.22 12.67
N PHE A 267 12.42 -3.48 12.33
CA PHE A 267 11.84 -4.66 12.97
C PHE A 267 12.64 -5.15 14.18
N GLY A 268 13.77 -4.51 14.52
CA GLY A 268 14.65 -4.96 15.60
C GLY A 268 15.32 -6.31 15.36
N VAL A 269 15.53 -6.68 14.09
CA VAL A 269 16.08 -7.98 13.67
C VAL A 269 17.54 -7.82 13.28
N ASP A 270 18.41 -8.73 13.76
CA ASP A 270 19.74 -8.91 13.19
C ASP A 270 19.66 -9.84 11.97
N LEU A 271 20.30 -9.44 10.87
CA LEU A 271 20.36 -10.25 9.66
C LEU A 271 21.50 -11.28 9.69
N ASP A 272 22.33 -11.32 10.73
CA ASP A 272 23.46 -12.25 10.88
C ASP A 272 24.42 -12.20 9.67
N GLY A 273 24.66 -11.02 9.11
CA GLY A 273 25.47 -10.86 7.90
C GLY A 273 24.83 -11.39 6.60
N SER A 274 23.56 -11.80 6.61
CA SER A 274 22.86 -12.32 5.42
C SER A 274 22.77 -11.31 4.26
N ILE A 275 22.99 -10.02 4.54
CA ILE A 275 23.04 -8.95 3.54
C ILE A 275 24.42 -8.28 3.63
N ALA A 276 25.35 -8.79 2.84
CA ALA A 276 26.75 -8.39 2.84
C ALA A 276 27.03 -7.28 1.81
N GLU A 277 28.28 -6.78 1.79
CA GLU A 277 28.76 -5.93 0.70
C GLU A 277 29.11 -6.73 -0.54
N ASP A 278 29.69 -7.91 -0.34
CA ASP A 278 29.91 -8.87 -1.40
C ASP A 278 28.58 -9.58 -1.74
N PRO A 279 28.07 -9.45 -2.98
CA PRO A 279 26.89 -10.18 -3.41
C PRO A 279 27.03 -11.71 -3.27
N ALA A 280 28.24 -12.26 -3.36
CA ALA A 280 28.49 -13.70 -3.22
C ALA A 280 28.22 -14.23 -1.81
N GLU A 281 28.35 -13.38 -0.79
CA GLU A 281 28.07 -13.73 0.62
C GLU A 281 26.61 -13.47 1.02
N THR A 282 25.83 -12.85 0.13
CA THR A 282 24.45 -12.46 0.40
C THR A 282 23.50 -13.65 0.34
N ASN A 283 22.73 -13.85 1.41
CA ASN A 283 21.68 -14.86 1.52
C ASN A 283 20.30 -14.20 1.69
N VAL A 284 19.71 -13.82 0.55
CA VAL A 284 18.37 -13.20 0.49
C VAL A 284 17.31 -14.05 1.18
N THR A 285 17.31 -15.37 0.96
CA THR A 285 16.33 -16.28 1.56
C THR A 285 16.38 -16.24 3.09
N ARG A 286 17.59 -16.26 3.67
CA ARG A 286 17.76 -16.14 5.13
C ARG A 286 17.33 -14.75 5.62
N ALA A 287 17.73 -13.68 4.93
CA ALA A 287 17.35 -12.32 5.30
C ALA A 287 15.83 -12.12 5.28
N THR A 288 15.14 -12.53 4.21
CA THR A 288 13.67 -12.48 4.10
C THR A 288 13.01 -13.28 5.21
N ARG A 289 13.52 -14.49 5.54
CA ARG A 289 12.97 -15.31 6.64
C ARG A 289 13.10 -14.61 8.00
N LEU A 290 14.23 -13.98 8.27
CA LEU A 290 14.48 -13.24 9.52
C LEU A 290 13.56 -12.01 9.63
N LEU A 291 13.42 -11.24 8.55
CA LEU A 291 12.50 -10.10 8.49
C LEU A 291 11.04 -10.53 8.67
N THR A 292 10.62 -11.62 8.04
CA THR A 292 9.27 -12.18 8.20
C THR A 292 9.01 -12.60 9.64
N ALA A 293 9.98 -13.24 10.32
CA ALA A 293 9.85 -13.62 11.71
C ALA A 293 9.68 -12.39 12.62
N GLY A 294 10.54 -11.37 12.47
CA GLY A 294 10.43 -10.15 13.27
C GLY A 294 9.10 -9.40 13.09
N LEU A 295 8.60 -9.30 11.85
CA LEU A 295 7.29 -8.70 11.60
C LEU A 295 6.14 -9.56 12.16
N ALA A 296 6.24 -10.90 12.08
CA ALA A 296 5.24 -11.80 12.65
C ALA A 296 5.14 -11.67 14.17
N ASP A 297 6.27 -11.48 14.86
CA ASP A 297 6.29 -11.27 16.31
C ASP A 297 5.58 -9.97 16.70
N SER A 298 5.88 -8.87 15.99
CA SER A 298 5.22 -7.58 16.20
C SER A 298 3.70 -7.65 15.92
N LEU A 299 3.29 -8.29 14.83
CA LEU A 299 1.87 -8.52 14.52
C LEU A 299 1.17 -9.40 15.56
N SER A 300 1.84 -10.44 16.05
CA SER A 300 1.31 -11.31 17.12
C SER A 300 1.13 -10.55 18.43
N GLN A 301 1.99 -9.57 18.71
CA GLN A 301 1.82 -8.67 19.85
C GLN A 301 0.62 -7.74 19.66
N SER A 302 0.48 -7.12 18.49
CA SER A 302 -0.67 -6.27 18.13
C SER A 302 -1.99 -7.03 18.26
N PHE A 303 -2.11 -8.23 17.65
CA PHE A 303 -3.32 -9.05 17.76
C PHE A 303 -3.66 -9.50 19.19
N ARG A 304 -2.67 -9.64 20.08
CA ARG A 304 -2.92 -9.91 21.51
C ARG A 304 -3.48 -8.69 22.23
N GLN A 305 -2.99 -7.50 21.89
CA GLN A 305 -3.48 -6.25 22.46
C GLN A 305 -4.91 -5.96 22.00
N SER A 306 -5.21 -6.06 20.70
CA SER A 306 -6.56 -5.80 20.18
C SER A 306 -7.60 -6.75 20.77
N ALA A 307 -7.27 -8.03 20.96
CA ALA A 307 -8.17 -9.02 21.57
C ALA A 307 -8.47 -8.75 23.06
N SER A 308 -7.63 -7.96 23.73
CA SER A 308 -7.85 -7.56 25.13
C SER A 308 -8.77 -6.34 25.25
N SER A 309 -9.09 -5.69 24.13
CA SER A 309 -10.00 -4.55 24.07
C SER A 309 -11.44 -5.02 23.79
N PRO A 310 -12.41 -4.75 24.68
CA PRO A 310 -13.78 -5.20 24.48
C PRO A 310 -14.43 -4.51 23.26
N GLY A 311 -15.15 -5.28 22.44
CA GLY A 311 -15.95 -4.77 21.31
C GLY A 311 -15.23 -4.69 19.95
N VAL A 312 -14.02 -5.23 19.82
CA VAL A 312 -13.29 -5.25 18.55
C VAL A 312 -13.61 -6.55 17.80
N ASP A 313 -14.34 -6.44 16.69
CA ASP A 313 -14.43 -7.52 15.69
C ASP A 313 -13.02 -7.89 15.23
N GLY A 314 -12.77 -9.18 14.96
CA GLY A 314 -11.43 -9.71 14.64
C GLY A 314 -10.68 -8.89 13.56
N PRO A 315 -9.34 -8.99 13.50
CA PRO A 315 -8.53 -8.08 12.69
C PRO A 315 -8.94 -8.11 11.22
N GLU A 316 -9.35 -6.96 10.67
CA GLU A 316 -9.55 -6.79 9.22
C GLU A 316 -8.18 -6.82 8.53
N ILE A 317 -8.01 -7.73 7.55
CA ILE A 317 -6.74 -7.96 6.88
C ILE A 317 -6.84 -7.53 5.41
N THR A 318 -6.04 -6.52 5.04
CA THR A 318 -6.09 -5.92 3.68
C THR A 318 -4.72 -5.84 3.01
N VAL A 319 -3.89 -6.87 3.16
CA VAL A 319 -2.54 -6.92 2.57
C VAL A 319 -2.56 -6.63 1.05
N GLY A 320 -3.52 -7.23 0.34
CA GLY A 320 -3.57 -7.21 -1.12
C GLY A 320 -4.11 -5.93 -1.75
N ARG A 321 -4.70 -4.98 -0.99
CA ARG A 321 -5.44 -3.86 -1.57
C ARG A 321 -5.13 -2.53 -0.90
N VAL A 322 -5.05 -1.48 -1.70
CA VAL A 322 -5.06 -0.09 -1.25
C VAL A 322 -6.49 0.44 -1.37
N ARG A 323 -6.97 1.11 -0.31
CA ARG A 323 -8.25 1.81 -0.32
C ARG A 323 -8.02 3.26 -0.73
N ILE A 324 -8.56 3.65 -1.87
CA ILE A 324 -8.51 5.01 -2.42
C ILE A 324 -9.89 5.63 -2.20
N THR A 325 -9.97 6.65 -1.35
CA THR A 325 -11.20 7.42 -1.10
C THR A 325 -11.12 8.72 -1.87
N VAL A 326 -12.08 8.98 -2.74
CA VAL A 326 -12.29 10.28 -3.39
C VAL A 326 -13.36 11.01 -2.62
N ARG A 327 -13.13 12.26 -2.25
CA ARG A 327 -14.09 13.13 -1.57
C ARG A 327 -14.24 14.41 -2.34
N THR A 328 -15.46 14.85 -2.58
CA THR A 328 -15.78 16.09 -3.30
C THR A 328 -16.74 16.94 -2.50
N TRP A 329 -16.69 18.25 -2.72
CA TRP A 329 -17.58 19.23 -2.08
C TRP A 329 -17.85 20.42 -3.01
N GLY A 330 -18.97 21.12 -2.76
CA GLY A 330 -19.37 22.31 -3.49
C GLY A 330 -18.33 23.45 -3.46
N ALA A 331 -18.32 24.28 -4.51
CA ALA A 331 -17.51 25.49 -4.54
C ALA A 331 -18.05 26.55 -3.57
N SER A 332 -17.15 27.44 -3.11
CA SER A 332 -17.49 28.59 -2.28
C SER A 332 -18.26 29.66 -3.02
#